data_AF-A0A1W5Z3P7-F1
#
_entry.id   AF-A0A1W5Z3P7-F1
#
_cell.length_a   1.000
_cell.length_b   1.000
_cell.length_c   1.000
_cell.angle_alpha   90.00
_cell.angle_beta   90.00
_cell.angle_gamma   90.00
#
_symmetry.space_group_name_H-M   'P 1'
#
loop_
_entity.id
_entity.type
_entity.pdbx_description
1 polymer ?
#
loop_
_entity_poly.entity_id
_entity_poly.type
_entity_poly.pdbx_seq_one_letter_code
_entity_poly.pdbx_strand_id
1 'polypeptide(L)'
;MLVRTTARDGIRRSTAAARGLRATAVALLAAAALASCTQGGPQDAAPATAAPSAAPADNTDDTDQAEPAASEAAEEPALSAEPAPEAVRDAFATLQATLGDTCTPGAGDCAYFLGRVTRELTELDEAMRADPKGPGHFKQPLADMKALFTKLGTDRSTPHLEKHFSTIVGTRDGINTWMQDHPDDYR
;
A
#
# COMPACT_ATOMS: atom_id res chain seq x y z
N MET A 1 16.09 71.15 -10.03
CA MET A 1 16.96 71.39 -8.86
C MET A 1 17.27 70.05 -8.20
N LEU A 2 18.52 69.88 -7.80
CA LEU A 2 19.16 68.64 -7.35
C LEU A 2 18.68 68.13 -5.98
N VAL A 3 18.55 66.80 -5.89
CA VAL A 3 19.17 65.85 -4.91
C VAL A 3 19.32 66.32 -3.45
N ARG A 4 18.83 65.52 -2.49
CA ARG A 4 19.67 64.76 -1.53
C ARG A 4 18.86 64.06 -0.43
N THR A 5 18.81 62.73 -0.57
CA THR A 5 18.68 61.73 0.49
C THR A 5 19.83 61.84 1.48
N THR A 6 19.58 61.76 2.80
CA THR A 6 20.62 61.50 3.81
C THR A 6 20.14 60.50 4.86
N ALA A 7 20.99 59.51 5.08
CA ALA A 7 20.89 58.39 6.02
C ALA A 7 21.23 58.75 7.47
N ARG A 8 20.82 57.87 8.40
CA ARG A 8 21.48 57.53 9.67
C ARG A 8 21.11 56.06 9.93
N ASP A 9 21.94 55.09 9.58
CA ASP A 9 23.21 54.67 10.20
C ASP A 9 23.11 54.49 11.73
N GLY A 10 23.09 53.21 12.12
CA GLY A 10 22.97 52.73 13.49
C GLY A 10 23.61 51.34 13.59
N ILE A 11 24.90 51.26 13.24
CA ILE A 11 25.75 50.09 13.44
C ILE A 11 26.09 49.98 14.94
N ARG A 12 25.77 48.85 15.58
CA ARG A 12 26.58 48.33 16.69
C ARG A 12 26.97 46.87 16.46
N ARG A 13 28.30 46.72 16.48
CA ARG A 13 29.15 45.53 16.38
C ARG A 13 28.81 44.53 17.50
N SER A 14 28.60 43.26 17.15
CA SER A 14 29.60 42.17 17.07
C SER A 14 29.92 41.52 18.42
N THR A 15 29.55 40.25 18.55
CA THR A 15 30.39 39.25 19.22
C THR A 15 30.45 38.01 18.34
N ALA A 16 31.67 37.74 17.87
CA ALA A 16 32.05 36.53 17.18
C ALA A 16 32.21 35.38 18.17
N ALA A 17 31.78 34.19 17.77
CA ALA A 17 32.26 32.89 18.25
C ALA A 17 31.62 31.83 17.34
N ALA A 18 32.25 30.77 16.88
CA ALA A 18 33.65 30.46 16.65
C ALA A 18 33.59 29.33 15.60
N ARG A 19 34.60 29.27 14.73
CA ARG A 19 34.76 28.18 13.76
C ARG A 19 34.83 26.82 14.48
N GLY A 20 34.06 25.86 13.99
CA GLY A 20 34.14 24.46 14.36
C GLY A 20 33.98 23.57 13.13
N LEU A 21 34.97 23.60 12.23
CA LEU A 21 35.11 22.61 11.17
C LEU A 21 35.56 21.29 11.82
N ARG A 22 34.69 20.28 11.85
CA ARG A 22 35.12 18.89 12.01
C ARG A 22 34.49 18.06 10.92
N ALA A 23 35.20 18.02 9.80
CA ALA A 23 35.08 16.95 8.82
C ALA A 23 35.58 15.66 9.47
N THR A 24 34.67 14.74 9.75
CA THR A 24 35.01 13.34 9.97
C THR A 24 34.46 12.55 8.80
N ALA A 25 35.31 12.40 7.78
CA ALA A 25 35.15 11.35 6.78
C ALA A 25 35.32 10.01 7.51
N VAL A 26 34.24 9.23 7.61
CA VAL A 26 34.32 7.83 8.00
C VAL A 26 34.15 6.99 6.74
N ALA A 27 35.15 6.13 6.56
CA ALA A 27 35.43 5.36 5.38
C ALA A 27 34.36 4.31 5.04
N LEU A 28 34.28 4.04 3.74
CA LEU A 28 33.62 2.93 3.08
C LEU A 28 33.91 1.58 3.76
N LEU A 29 32.87 0.77 3.93
CA LEU A 29 32.95 -0.69 3.91
C LEU A 29 31.68 -1.23 3.26
N ALA A 30 31.77 -1.45 1.94
CA ALA A 30 30.85 -2.28 1.21
C ALA A 30 31.21 -3.75 1.48
N ALA A 31 30.29 -4.49 2.09
CA ALA A 31 30.33 -5.95 2.11
C ALA A 31 29.11 -6.45 1.33
N ALA A 32 29.35 -6.78 0.07
CA ALA A 32 28.43 -7.57 -0.72
C ALA A 32 28.49 -9.02 -0.23
N ALA A 33 27.38 -9.53 0.27
CA ALA A 33 27.17 -10.97 0.44
C ALA A 33 25.97 -11.36 -0.43
N LEU A 34 26.25 -11.82 -1.64
CA LEU A 34 25.30 -12.54 -2.48
C LEU A 34 25.15 -13.96 -1.90
N ALA A 35 24.13 -14.17 -1.07
CA ALA A 35 23.67 -15.53 -0.75
C ALA A 35 22.66 -15.95 -1.82
N SER A 36 23.20 -16.45 -2.93
CA SER A 36 22.46 -17.10 -4.01
C SER A 36 22.05 -18.50 -3.55
N CYS A 37 20.81 -18.68 -3.08
CA CYS A 37 20.23 -20.01 -2.92
C CYS A 37 19.62 -20.45 -4.26
N THR A 38 20.47 -20.97 -5.15
CA THR A 38 20.04 -21.80 -6.28
C THR A 38 20.38 -23.25 -5.94
N GLN A 39 19.36 -24.05 -5.64
CA GLN A 39 19.42 -25.51 -5.65
C GLN A 39 18.25 -25.90 -6.56
N GLY A 40 18.44 -26.32 -7.82
CA GLY A 40 19.16 -27.52 -8.25
C GLY A 40 18.31 -28.73 -7.84
N GLY A 41 17.57 -29.43 -8.70
CA GLY A 41 17.65 -29.57 -10.15
C GLY A 41 16.45 -30.38 -10.70
N PRO A 42 16.56 -30.92 -11.93
CA PRO A 42 15.42 -31.18 -12.81
C PRO A 42 15.11 -32.68 -13.03
N GLN A 43 14.00 -32.92 -13.77
CA GLN A 43 13.60 -34.16 -14.46
C GLN A 43 13.01 -35.25 -13.53
N ASP A 44 11.87 -35.87 -13.83
CA ASP A 44 11.52 -36.47 -15.11
C ASP A 44 10.02 -36.39 -15.43
N ALA A 45 9.74 -36.14 -16.71
CA ALA A 45 8.45 -36.38 -17.34
C ALA A 45 8.50 -37.75 -18.02
N ALA A 46 7.47 -38.59 -17.82
CA ALA A 46 7.17 -39.73 -18.69
C ALA A 46 5.71 -40.18 -18.48
N PRO A 47 5.09 -40.89 -19.45
CA PRO A 47 3.82 -40.44 -20.04
C PRO A 47 2.62 -41.38 -19.81
N ALA A 48 1.48 -40.91 -20.32
CA ALA A 48 0.18 -41.57 -20.38
C ALA A 48 0.20 -43.03 -20.88
N THR A 49 -0.72 -43.85 -20.37
CA THR A 49 -1.25 -45.01 -21.09
C THR A 49 -2.72 -45.26 -20.75
N ALA A 50 -3.46 -45.69 -21.77
CA ALA A 50 -4.89 -45.75 -22.01
C ALA A 50 -5.79 -46.53 -21.01
N ALA A 51 -7.09 -46.15 -21.01
CA ALA A 51 -8.24 -46.94 -20.56
C ALA A 51 -8.55 -48.10 -21.57
N PRO A 52 -9.42 -49.11 -21.27
CA PRO A 52 -10.89 -48.90 -21.22
C PRO A 52 -11.74 -49.87 -20.35
N SER A 53 -13.05 -49.54 -20.28
CA SER A 53 -14.26 -50.40 -20.23
C SER A 53 -14.60 -51.25 -18.99
N ALA A 54 -15.73 -50.94 -18.33
CA ALA A 54 -17.05 -51.60 -18.54
C ALA A 54 -17.97 -51.46 -17.30
N ALA A 55 -19.17 -50.93 -17.49
CA ALA A 55 -20.34 -51.15 -16.61
C ALA A 55 -21.09 -52.43 -17.10
N PRO A 56 -22.25 -52.88 -16.55
CA PRO A 56 -23.07 -52.41 -15.42
C PRO A 56 -23.57 -53.56 -14.48
N ALA A 57 -24.33 -53.25 -13.42
CA ALA A 57 -25.59 -53.96 -13.08
C ALA A 57 -26.26 -53.39 -11.82
N ASP A 58 -27.56 -53.16 -11.99
CA ASP A 58 -28.61 -52.77 -11.06
C ASP A 58 -28.95 -53.88 -10.04
N ASN A 59 -29.55 -53.53 -8.89
CA ASN A 59 -30.76 -54.14 -8.29
C ASN A 59 -30.89 -53.78 -6.79
N THR A 60 -31.80 -52.83 -6.56
CA THR A 60 -32.87 -52.72 -5.54
C THR A 60 -33.11 -53.88 -4.55
N ASP A 61 -33.36 -53.52 -3.29
CA ASP A 61 -34.46 -53.95 -2.35
C ASP A 61 -34.03 -53.53 -0.92
N ASP A 62 -34.81 -53.12 0.07
CA ASP A 62 -36.12 -52.49 0.28
C ASP A 62 -36.15 -52.20 1.81
N THR A 63 -37.12 -51.37 2.22
CA THR A 63 -37.81 -51.39 3.51
C THR A 63 -37.26 -50.64 4.76
N ASP A 64 -38.13 -49.69 5.16
CA ASP A 64 -38.66 -49.42 6.50
C ASP A 64 -37.91 -48.47 7.49
N GLN A 65 -38.51 -47.29 7.64
CA GLN A 65 -39.20 -46.86 8.87
C GLN A 65 -38.72 -45.56 9.55
N ALA A 66 -39.57 -44.54 9.41
CA ALA A 66 -40.01 -43.50 10.37
C ALA A 66 -38.98 -42.65 11.18
N GLU A 67 -38.99 -41.35 10.83
CA GLU A 67 -38.95 -40.11 11.65
C GLU A 67 -38.89 -40.17 13.20
N PRO A 68 -38.42 -39.10 13.92
CA PRO A 68 -38.46 -37.70 13.49
C PRO A 68 -37.19 -36.86 13.73
N ALA A 69 -37.23 -35.68 13.09
CA ALA A 69 -36.35 -34.53 13.22
C ALA A 69 -35.64 -34.37 14.58
N ALA A 70 -34.36 -34.73 14.61
CA ALA A 70 -33.42 -34.05 15.48
C ALA A 70 -33.06 -32.73 14.77
N SER A 71 -33.44 -31.61 15.39
CA SER A 71 -32.89 -30.31 15.04
C SER A 71 -31.37 -30.42 15.13
N GLU A 72 -30.71 -30.60 13.99
CA GLU A 72 -29.37 -30.10 13.81
C GLU A 72 -29.52 -28.59 13.95
N ALA A 73 -29.32 -28.13 15.19
CA ALA A 73 -28.75 -26.81 15.39
C ALA A 73 -27.55 -26.79 14.46
N ALA A 74 -27.71 -26.14 13.31
CA ALA A 74 -26.60 -25.66 12.54
C ALA A 74 -25.78 -24.88 13.54
N GLU A 75 -24.74 -25.52 14.06
CA GLU A 75 -23.62 -24.84 14.65
C GLU A 75 -23.04 -24.09 13.45
N GLU A 76 -23.65 -22.92 13.15
CA GLU A 76 -22.98 -21.89 12.42
C GLU A 76 -21.61 -21.82 13.07
N PRO A 77 -20.51 -22.06 12.33
CA PRO A 77 -19.24 -21.68 12.87
C PRO A 77 -19.42 -20.21 13.17
N ALA A 78 -19.42 -19.86 14.46
CA ALA A 78 -19.23 -18.51 14.91
C ALA A 78 -17.84 -18.14 14.39
N LEU A 79 -17.79 -17.74 13.11
CA LEU A 79 -16.76 -16.89 12.59
C LEU A 79 -16.82 -15.73 13.55
N SER A 80 -15.90 -15.76 14.51
CA SER A 80 -15.56 -14.59 15.29
C SER A 80 -15.09 -13.58 14.25
N ALA A 81 -16.03 -12.79 13.76
CA ALA A 81 -15.81 -11.77 12.76
C ALA A 81 -15.14 -10.61 13.46
N GLU A 82 -13.87 -10.79 13.81
CA GLU A 82 -13.00 -9.71 14.23
C GLU A 82 -11.81 -9.63 13.24
N PRO A 83 -11.99 -9.05 12.03
CA PRO A 83 -10.85 -8.56 11.26
C PRO A 83 -11.14 -7.15 10.69
N ALA A 84 -11.58 -6.23 11.55
CA ALA A 84 -11.90 -4.87 11.18
C ALA A 84 -10.67 -4.01 10.81
N PRO A 85 -9.66 -3.85 11.71
CA PRO A 85 -8.48 -3.05 11.39
C PRO A 85 -7.56 -3.71 10.35
N GLU A 86 -7.70 -5.02 10.12
CA GLU A 86 -6.79 -5.78 9.26
C GLU A 86 -6.83 -5.31 7.80
N ALA A 87 -8.01 -4.95 7.28
CA ALA A 87 -8.13 -4.45 5.91
C ALA A 87 -7.38 -3.12 5.73
N VAL A 88 -7.50 -2.19 6.68
CA VAL A 88 -6.78 -0.91 6.66
C VAL A 88 -5.28 -1.14 6.83
N ARG A 89 -4.89 -2.03 7.74
CA ARG A 89 -3.49 -2.43 7.96
C ARG A 89 -2.86 -2.97 6.69
N ASP A 90 -3.54 -3.87 6.01
CA ASP A 90 -3.01 -4.59 4.86
C ASP A 90 -2.96 -3.66 3.64
N ALA A 91 -4.00 -2.87 3.37
CA ALA A 91 -3.98 -1.84 2.33
C ALA A 91 -2.92 -0.76 2.60
N PHE A 92 -2.70 -0.40 3.86
CA PHE A 92 -1.63 0.52 4.22
C PHE A 92 -0.24 -0.11 4.01
N ALA A 93 -0.09 -1.42 4.25
CA ALA A 93 1.16 -2.13 3.99
C ALA A 93 1.50 -2.16 2.50
N THR A 94 0.52 -2.33 1.61
CA THR A 94 0.77 -2.29 0.16
C THR A 94 1.09 -0.89 -0.34
N LEU A 95 0.46 0.15 0.22
CA LEU A 95 0.85 1.55 -0.03
C LEU A 95 2.29 1.80 0.42
N GLN A 96 2.69 1.29 1.61
CA GLN A 96 4.05 1.41 2.12
C GLN A 96 5.08 0.72 1.23
N ALA A 97 4.71 -0.36 0.53
CA ALA A 97 5.58 -1.02 -0.44
C ALA A 97 5.89 -0.18 -1.69
N THR A 98 5.29 1.02 -1.82
CA THR A 98 5.63 2.01 -2.84
C THR A 98 6.42 3.19 -2.27
N LEU A 99 6.66 3.25 -0.96
CA LEU A 99 7.44 4.33 -0.35
C LEU A 99 8.92 4.19 -0.70
N GLY A 100 9.56 5.32 -0.97
CA GLY A 100 10.93 5.35 -1.48
C GLY A 100 11.04 5.15 -2.99
N ASP A 101 10.02 4.54 -3.63
CA ASP A 101 9.91 4.50 -5.08
C ASP A 101 9.48 5.87 -5.63
N THR A 102 9.98 6.16 -6.83
CA THR A 102 9.66 7.36 -7.60
C THR A 102 9.88 7.09 -9.09
N CYS A 103 9.50 8.04 -9.95
CA CYS A 103 9.80 7.98 -11.38
C CYS A 103 10.01 9.39 -11.94
N THR A 104 10.58 9.46 -13.15
CA THR A 104 10.66 10.71 -13.91
C THR A 104 9.52 10.75 -14.91
N PRO A 105 8.63 11.76 -14.90
CA PRO A 105 7.57 11.90 -15.90
C PRO A 105 8.11 11.83 -17.34
N GLY A 106 7.43 11.08 -18.21
CA GLY A 106 7.87 10.80 -19.57
C GLY A 106 8.80 9.60 -19.71
N ALA A 107 9.29 9.02 -18.60
CA ALA A 107 10.01 7.76 -18.60
C ALA A 107 9.03 6.57 -18.59
N GLY A 108 9.41 5.46 -19.23
CA GLY A 108 8.51 4.31 -19.44
C GLY A 108 8.10 3.59 -18.14
N ASP A 109 8.90 3.66 -17.09
CA ASP A 109 8.62 3.12 -15.76
C ASP A 109 7.60 3.97 -14.97
N CYS A 110 7.42 5.23 -15.36
CA CYS A 110 6.59 6.17 -14.61
C CYS A 110 5.10 5.84 -14.70
N ALA A 111 4.65 5.28 -15.83
CA ALA A 111 3.31 4.75 -16.00
C ALA A 111 2.98 3.67 -14.97
N TYR A 112 3.91 2.73 -14.77
CA TYR A 112 3.72 1.63 -13.82
C TYR A 112 3.69 2.14 -12.38
N PHE A 113 4.66 2.97 -12.00
CA PHE A 113 4.73 3.54 -10.65
C PHE A 113 3.47 4.34 -10.31
N LEU A 114 3.06 5.28 -11.16
CA LEU A 114 1.90 6.12 -10.89
C LEU A 114 0.59 5.32 -10.89
N GLY A 115 0.45 4.35 -11.79
CA GLY A 115 -0.68 3.42 -11.79
C GLY A 115 -0.76 2.64 -10.48
N ARG A 116 0.38 2.12 -10.00
CA ARG A 116 0.47 1.38 -8.74
C ARG A 116 0.09 2.27 -7.55
N VAL A 117 0.73 3.42 -7.35
CA VAL A 117 0.44 4.31 -6.21
C VAL A 117 -1.03 4.73 -6.18
N THR A 118 -1.61 5.06 -7.34
CA THR A 118 -3.02 5.47 -7.42
C THR A 118 -3.99 4.33 -7.06
N ARG A 119 -3.65 3.08 -7.43
CA ARG A 119 -4.41 1.89 -7.01
C ARG A 119 -4.31 1.67 -5.50
N GLU A 120 -3.11 1.67 -4.93
CA GLU A 120 -2.94 1.44 -3.48
C GLU A 120 -3.67 2.52 -2.65
N LEU A 121 -3.67 3.78 -3.11
CA LEU A 121 -4.46 4.84 -2.49
C LEU A 121 -5.97 4.61 -2.60
N THR A 122 -6.43 3.99 -3.69
CA THR A 122 -7.86 3.66 -3.86
C THR A 122 -8.26 2.55 -2.89
N GLU A 123 -7.48 1.49 -2.83
CA GLU A 123 -7.71 0.35 -1.92
C GLU A 123 -7.69 0.80 -0.44
N LEU A 124 -6.79 1.73 -0.09
CA LEU A 124 -6.76 2.31 1.25
C LEU A 124 -7.98 3.19 1.57
N ASP A 125 -8.46 4.02 0.63
CA ASP A 125 -9.68 4.80 0.80
C ASP A 125 -10.90 3.90 1.03
N GLU A 126 -11.01 2.82 0.25
CA GLU A 126 -12.08 1.82 0.39
C GLU A 126 -12.03 1.12 1.75
N ALA A 127 -10.86 0.65 2.16
CA ALA A 127 -10.67 0.00 3.46
C ALA A 127 -11.03 0.94 4.63
N MET A 128 -10.54 2.18 4.60
CA MET A 128 -10.81 3.18 5.64
C MET A 128 -12.29 3.57 5.75
N ARG A 129 -13.03 3.55 4.64
CA ARG A 129 -14.48 3.81 4.65
C ARG A 129 -15.29 2.63 5.18
N ALA A 130 -14.82 1.42 4.90
CA ALA A 130 -15.46 0.18 5.32
C ALA A 130 -15.14 -0.20 6.78
N ASP A 131 -14.14 0.43 7.39
CA ASP A 131 -13.77 0.18 8.78
C ASP A 131 -14.95 0.42 9.74
N PRO A 132 -15.24 -0.50 10.68
CA PRO A 132 -16.32 -0.38 11.67
C PRO A 132 -16.23 0.83 12.61
N LYS A 133 -15.05 1.41 12.84
CA LYS A 133 -14.89 2.68 13.57
C LYS A 133 -15.43 3.87 12.75
N GLY A 134 -15.63 3.65 11.46
CA GLY A 134 -16.25 4.57 10.51
C GLY A 134 -15.30 5.63 9.95
N PRO A 135 -15.72 6.34 8.89
CA PRO A 135 -14.88 7.33 8.21
C PRO A 135 -14.52 8.56 9.07
N GLY A 136 -15.19 8.73 10.22
CA GLY A 136 -14.85 9.76 11.20
C GLY A 136 -13.52 9.50 11.92
N HIS A 137 -13.02 8.27 11.87
CA HIS A 137 -11.73 7.88 12.43
C HIS A 137 -10.58 8.35 11.51
N PHE A 138 -10.67 8.06 10.21
CA PHE A 138 -9.65 8.41 9.21
C PHE A 138 -9.92 9.74 8.49
N LYS A 139 -10.39 10.77 9.23
CA LYS A 139 -10.87 12.03 8.64
C LYS A 139 -9.89 12.69 7.67
N GLN A 140 -8.63 12.79 8.06
CA GLN A 140 -7.62 13.47 7.25
C GLN A 140 -7.21 12.63 6.03
N PRO A 141 -6.81 11.35 6.15
CA PRO A 141 -6.50 10.51 4.99
C PRO A 141 -7.63 10.48 3.96
N LEU A 142 -8.88 10.28 4.40
CA LEU A 142 -10.05 10.25 3.50
C LEU A 142 -10.32 11.60 2.82
N ALA A 143 -10.03 12.72 3.49
CA ALA A 143 -10.14 14.04 2.89
C ALA A 143 -9.06 14.28 1.82
N ASP A 144 -7.82 13.88 2.11
CA ASP A 144 -6.68 14.01 1.20
C ASP A 144 -6.86 13.15 -0.06
N MET A 145 -7.27 11.89 0.10
CA MET A 145 -7.58 10.99 -1.03
C MET A 145 -8.76 11.50 -1.85
N LYS A 146 -9.82 12.02 -1.20
CA LYS A 146 -10.94 12.65 -1.92
C LYS A 146 -10.48 13.85 -2.75
N ALA A 147 -9.62 14.70 -2.20
CA ALA A 147 -9.08 15.86 -2.91
C ALA A 147 -8.21 15.43 -4.11
N LEU A 148 -7.40 14.38 -3.94
CA LEU A 148 -6.64 13.77 -5.04
C LEU A 148 -7.58 13.24 -6.12
N PHE A 149 -8.53 12.37 -5.79
CA PHE A 149 -9.43 11.74 -6.77
C PHE A 149 -10.34 12.75 -7.47
N THR A 150 -10.71 13.84 -6.79
CA THR A 150 -11.42 14.96 -7.44
C THR A 150 -10.56 15.64 -8.51
N LYS A 151 -9.26 15.83 -8.25
CA LYS A 151 -8.34 16.40 -9.24
C LYS A 151 -8.08 15.44 -10.40
N LEU A 152 -7.95 14.15 -10.11
CA LEU A 152 -7.70 13.13 -11.14
C LEU A 152 -8.96 12.85 -11.97
N GLY A 153 -10.17 13.03 -11.43
CA GLY A 153 -11.40 12.63 -12.10
C GLY A 153 -11.41 11.13 -12.40
N THR A 154 -11.92 10.74 -13.57
CA THR A 154 -11.95 9.34 -14.04
C THR A 154 -10.80 8.98 -14.99
N ASP A 155 -10.01 9.95 -15.45
CA ASP A 155 -8.89 9.71 -16.34
C ASP A 155 -7.74 9.04 -15.57
N ARG A 156 -7.30 7.87 -16.05
CA ARG A 156 -6.19 7.09 -15.49
C ARG A 156 -5.10 6.85 -16.53
N SER A 157 -5.11 7.60 -17.63
CA SER A 157 -4.07 7.54 -18.65
C SER A 157 -2.74 8.06 -18.10
N THR A 158 -1.63 7.49 -18.58
CA THR A 158 -0.28 7.89 -18.16
C THR A 158 -0.04 9.40 -18.24
N PRO A 159 -0.35 10.10 -19.36
CA PRO A 159 -0.08 11.54 -19.46
C PRO A 159 -0.83 12.35 -18.40
N HIS A 160 -2.04 11.92 -18.04
CA HIS A 160 -2.83 12.57 -17.01
C HIS A 160 -2.29 12.31 -15.60
N LEU A 161 -1.93 11.07 -15.28
CA LEU A 161 -1.30 10.76 -13.99
C LEU A 161 0.04 11.47 -13.83
N GLU A 162 0.87 11.51 -14.87
CA GLU A 162 2.16 12.22 -14.87
C GLU A 162 2.00 13.72 -14.64
N LYS A 163 0.98 14.34 -15.27
CA LYS A 163 0.63 15.73 -15.03
C LYS A 163 0.29 15.99 -13.55
N HIS A 164 -0.22 14.99 -12.84
CA HIS A 164 -0.57 15.07 -11.42
C HIS A 164 0.44 14.37 -10.48
N PHE A 165 1.63 14.02 -10.99
CA PHE A 165 2.67 13.27 -10.26
C PHE A 165 2.90 13.78 -8.83
N SER A 166 3.16 15.09 -8.68
CA SER A 166 3.46 15.68 -7.36
C SER A 166 2.30 15.59 -6.39
N THR A 167 1.06 15.67 -6.89
CA THR A 167 -0.14 15.53 -6.05
C THR A 167 -0.34 14.08 -5.62
N ILE A 168 -0.12 13.12 -6.51
CA ILE A 168 -0.22 11.67 -6.22
C ILE A 168 0.82 11.28 -5.16
N VAL A 169 2.09 11.58 -5.42
CA VAL A 169 3.20 11.24 -4.52
C VAL A 169 3.08 11.97 -3.19
N GLY A 170 2.74 13.26 -3.21
CA GLY A 170 2.54 14.03 -1.98
C GLY A 170 1.38 13.50 -1.12
N THR A 171 0.31 13.00 -1.74
CA THR A 171 -0.81 12.38 -1.02
C THR A 171 -0.38 11.06 -0.37
N ARG A 172 0.33 10.19 -1.10
CA ARG A 172 0.92 8.96 -0.55
C ARG A 172 1.78 9.25 0.68
N ASP A 173 2.72 10.18 0.55
CA ASP A 173 3.69 10.48 1.60
C ASP A 173 3.03 11.15 2.82
N GLY A 174 2.05 12.03 2.58
CA GLY A 174 1.25 12.67 3.63
C GLY A 174 0.41 11.66 4.41
N ILE A 175 -0.26 10.74 3.71
CA ILE A 175 -1.04 9.67 4.35
C ILE A 175 -0.12 8.74 5.14
N ASN A 176 1.03 8.34 4.59
CA ASN A 176 2.00 7.54 5.34
C ASN A 176 2.41 8.26 6.63
N THR A 177 2.76 9.54 6.56
CA THR A 177 3.13 10.32 7.75
C THR A 177 2.01 10.31 8.78
N TRP A 178 0.77 10.60 8.36
CA TRP A 178 -0.39 10.60 9.25
C TRP A 178 -0.62 9.23 9.90
N MET A 179 -0.60 8.16 9.11
CA MET A 179 -0.80 6.80 9.61
C MET A 179 0.29 6.43 10.62
N GLN A 180 1.56 6.73 10.35
CA GLN A 180 2.64 6.42 11.30
C GLN A 180 2.51 7.19 12.64
N ASP A 181 1.91 8.38 12.62
CA ASP A 181 1.58 9.16 13.83
C ASP A 181 0.33 8.63 14.57
N HIS A 182 -0.49 7.79 13.92
CA HIS A 182 -1.75 7.23 14.44
C HIS A 182 -1.77 5.70 14.37
N PRO A 183 -0.82 5.02 15.03
CA PRO A 183 -0.65 3.57 14.90
C PRO A 183 -1.85 2.75 15.41
N ASP A 184 -2.53 3.24 16.44
CA ASP A 184 -3.67 2.57 17.07
C ASP A 184 -4.93 2.61 16.19
N ASP A 185 -4.91 3.44 15.13
CA ASP A 185 -6.07 3.58 14.25
C ASP A 185 -6.23 2.36 13.32
N TYR A 186 -5.13 1.66 13.02
CA TYR A 186 -5.09 0.55 12.05
C TYR A 186 -4.28 -0.69 12.50
N ARG A 187 -3.86 -0.75 13.77
CA ARG A 187 -3.23 -1.95 14.37
C ARG A 187 -4.22 -2.68 15.26
#